data_AF-A0A1B8TTT4-F1
#
_entry.id   AF-A0A1B8TTT4-F1
#
_cell.length_a   1.000
_cell.length_b   1.000
_cell.length_c   1.000
_cell.angle_alpha   90.00
_cell.angle_beta   90.00
_cell.angle_gamma   90.00
#
_symmetry.space_group_name_H-M   'P 1'
#
loop_
_entity.id
_entity.type
_entity.pdbx_description
1 polymer ?
#
loop_
_entity_poly.entity_id
_entity_poly.type
_entity_poly.pdbx_seq_one_letter_code
_entity_poly.pdbx_strand_id
1 'polypeptide(L)'
;MSIIKIIIYLGYFILAINSLLFLMNFKKNTFSVKLFSFYLLFSLIIQLSSDYLAKLGDNNLYLFHLFNVGQYIFLSLFYSKQTKNKLLKKSVFWGIRIIPFSIIIFYVFNPDYIFKFNIIEILICYIPLLIYSFYFLIERIDKVDKKFIYFNASFFIYTLCSTLLFSAGNIKSEIIRLIWSFNIYLYLIYQIFIFIEWYKNFRKPISIATKES
;
A
#
# COMPACT_ATOMS: atom_id res chain seq x y z
N MET A 1 -20.49 -13.20 -14.34
CA MET A 1 -19.38 -12.30 -13.94
C MET A 1 -18.14 -13.16 -13.76
N SER A 2 -16.99 -12.82 -14.37
CA SER A 2 -15.76 -13.61 -14.21
C SER A 2 -15.32 -13.63 -12.74
N ILE A 3 -14.84 -14.78 -12.25
CA ILE A 3 -14.31 -14.97 -10.88
C ILE A 3 -13.31 -13.85 -10.52
N ILE A 4 -12.47 -13.46 -11.49
CA ILE A 4 -11.49 -12.38 -11.32
C ILE A 4 -12.16 -11.06 -10.95
N LYS A 5 -13.29 -10.70 -11.60
CA LYS A 5 -14.02 -9.47 -11.28
C LYS A 5 -14.60 -9.50 -9.87
N ILE A 6 -15.08 -10.66 -9.41
CA ILE A 6 -15.58 -10.83 -8.03
C ILE A 6 -14.46 -10.54 -7.03
N ILE A 7 -13.27 -11.09 -7.28
CA ILE A 7 -12.10 -10.90 -6.41
C ILE A 7 -11.65 -9.43 -6.39
N ILE A 8 -11.63 -8.76 -7.55
CA ILE A 8 -11.31 -7.33 -7.64
C ILE A 8 -12.27 -6.50 -6.76
N TYR A 9 -13.58 -6.65 -6.95
CA TYR A 9 -14.56 -5.87 -6.18
C TYR A 9 -14.59 -6.25 -4.69
N LEU A 10 -14.30 -7.51 -4.35
CA LEU A 10 -14.09 -7.92 -2.96
C LEU A 10 -12.89 -7.20 -2.35
N GLY A 11 -11.78 -7.07 -3.09
CA GLY A 11 -10.63 -6.26 -2.67
C GLY A 11 -10.99 -4.80 -2.41
N TYR A 12 -11.79 -4.19 -3.29
CA TYR A 12 -12.26 -2.80 -3.12
C TYR A 12 -13.13 -2.66 -1.88
N PHE A 13 -14.05 -3.60 -1.68
CA PHE A 13 -14.93 -3.63 -0.53
C PHE A 13 -14.15 -3.74 0.79
N ILE A 14 -13.17 -4.63 0.86
CA ILE A 14 -12.33 -4.78 2.06
C ILE A 14 -11.47 -3.53 2.27
N LEU A 15 -10.90 -2.92 1.20
CA LEU A 15 -10.19 -1.65 1.32
C LEU A 15 -11.08 -0.55 1.90
N ALA A 16 -12.34 -0.46 1.44
CA ALA A 16 -13.30 0.52 1.95
C ALA A 16 -13.59 0.30 3.44
N ILE A 17 -13.83 -0.96 3.85
CA ILE A 17 -13.99 -1.32 5.26
C ILE A 17 -12.75 -0.92 6.06
N ASN A 18 -11.56 -1.33 5.63
CA ASN A 18 -10.30 -1.01 6.30
C ASN A 18 -10.12 0.50 6.47
N SER A 19 -10.39 1.28 5.42
CA SER A 19 -10.30 2.74 5.44
C SER A 19 -11.23 3.34 6.50
N LEU A 20 -12.50 2.91 6.53
CA LEU A 20 -13.47 3.38 7.53
C LEU A 20 -13.06 3.00 8.95
N LEU A 21 -12.66 1.75 9.18
CA LEU A 21 -12.25 1.26 10.50
C LEU A 21 -11.05 2.03 11.05
N PHE A 22 -10.03 2.27 10.23
CA PHE A 22 -8.86 3.07 10.62
C PHE A 22 -9.19 4.56 10.82
N LEU A 23 -10.18 5.11 10.10
CA LEU A 23 -10.67 6.48 10.34
C LEU A 23 -11.51 6.60 11.62
N MET A 24 -12.28 5.59 12.01
CA MET A 24 -13.01 5.59 13.28
C MET A 24 -12.06 5.61 14.49
N ASN A 25 -10.87 5.04 14.32
CA ASN A 25 -9.81 5.00 15.34
C ASN A 25 -8.99 6.31 15.44
N PHE A 26 -9.28 7.34 14.63
CA PHE A 26 -8.44 8.53 14.44
C PHE A 26 -8.29 9.43 15.68
N LYS A 27 -9.36 9.58 16.49
CA LYS A 27 -9.36 10.45 17.67
C LYS A 27 -8.59 9.89 18.87
N LYS A 28 -8.31 8.58 18.91
CA LYS A 28 -7.74 7.90 20.08
C LYS A 28 -6.32 7.40 19.88
N ASN A 29 -5.74 7.59 18.69
CA ASN A 29 -4.55 6.84 18.29
C ASN A 29 -3.34 7.72 17.94
N THR A 30 -2.18 7.05 17.88
CA THR A 30 -0.87 7.64 17.58
C THR A 30 -0.80 8.24 16.18
N PHE A 31 0.19 9.10 15.95
CA PHE A 31 0.46 9.71 14.63
C PHE A 31 0.55 8.67 13.50
N SER A 32 1.14 7.50 13.76
CA SER A 32 1.26 6.43 12.75
C SER A 32 -0.08 5.83 12.33
N VAL A 33 -1.07 5.74 13.23
CA VAL A 33 -2.41 5.32 12.84
C VAL A 33 -3.02 6.36 11.92
N LYS A 34 -2.95 7.65 12.28
CA LYS A 34 -3.51 8.73 11.44
C LYS A 34 -2.91 8.71 10.03
N LEU A 35 -1.59 8.58 9.94
CA LEU A 35 -0.89 8.50 8.66
C LEU A 35 -1.31 7.27 7.85
N PHE A 36 -1.45 6.11 8.50
CA PHE A 36 -1.92 4.90 7.84
C PHE A 36 -3.39 4.99 7.40
N SER A 37 -4.27 5.63 8.19
CA SER A 37 -5.66 5.91 7.79
C SER A 37 -5.71 6.79 6.53
N PHE A 38 -4.87 7.82 6.44
CA PHE A 38 -4.78 8.65 5.25
C PHE A 38 -4.24 7.89 4.03
N TYR A 39 -3.27 7.00 4.22
CA TYR A 39 -2.79 6.10 3.17
C TYR A 39 -3.91 5.21 2.61
N LEU A 40 -4.71 4.59 3.49
CA LEU A 40 -5.83 3.74 3.05
C LEU A 40 -6.91 4.56 2.33
N LEU A 41 -7.26 5.73 2.86
CA LEU A 41 -8.22 6.63 2.22
C LEU A 41 -7.73 7.11 0.85
N PHE A 42 -6.45 7.50 0.75
CA PHE A 42 -5.82 7.86 -0.52
C PHE A 42 -5.89 6.69 -1.52
N SER A 43 -5.55 5.49 -1.08
CA SER A 43 -5.62 4.27 -1.90
C SER A 43 -7.05 4.02 -2.39
N LEU A 44 -8.05 4.20 -1.53
CA LEU A 44 -9.47 4.03 -1.89
C LEU A 44 -9.92 5.05 -2.94
N ILE A 45 -9.57 6.32 -2.76
CA ILE A 45 -9.91 7.39 -3.71
C ILE A 45 -9.31 7.11 -5.09
N ILE A 46 -8.03 6.72 -5.14
CA ILE A 46 -7.37 6.39 -6.40
C ILE A 46 -8.02 5.14 -7.03
N GLN A 47 -8.31 4.11 -6.24
CA GLN A 47 -8.91 2.88 -6.74
C GLN A 47 -10.30 3.11 -7.36
N LEU A 48 -11.16 3.87 -6.68
CA LEU A 48 -12.50 4.20 -7.16
C LEU A 48 -12.45 5.11 -8.40
N SER A 49 -11.56 6.10 -8.41
CA SER A 49 -11.36 6.98 -9.57
C SER A 49 -10.85 6.19 -10.78
N SER A 50 -9.92 5.26 -10.57
CA SER A 50 -9.35 4.42 -11.61
C SER A 50 -10.38 3.45 -12.22
N ASP A 51 -11.22 2.83 -11.39
CA ASP A 51 -12.33 1.97 -11.86
C ASP A 51 -13.42 2.78 -12.58
N TYR A 52 -13.72 4.00 -12.10
CA TYR A 52 -14.68 4.88 -12.76
C TYR A 52 -14.23 5.25 -14.18
N LEU A 53 -12.98 5.69 -14.36
CA LEU A 53 -12.42 6.01 -15.68
C LEU A 53 -12.36 4.78 -16.58
N ALA A 54 -11.97 3.62 -16.03
CA ALA A 54 -11.95 2.38 -16.80
C ALA A 54 -13.34 2.01 -17.35
N LYS A 55 -14.41 2.29 -16.60
CA LYS A 55 -15.80 2.07 -17.06
C LYS A 55 -16.23 3.05 -18.15
N LEU A 56 -15.65 4.25 -18.19
CA LEU A 56 -15.85 5.23 -19.28
C LEU A 56 -15.03 4.88 -20.53
N GLY A 57 -14.08 3.94 -20.43
CA GLY A 57 -13.13 3.64 -21.50
C GLY A 57 -11.94 4.61 -21.56
N ASP A 58 -11.80 5.48 -20.56
CA ASP A 58 -10.72 6.46 -20.47
C ASP A 58 -9.44 5.85 -19.89
N ASN A 59 -8.31 6.46 -20.25
CA ASN A 59 -7.01 6.07 -19.71
C ASN A 59 -6.89 6.51 -18.23
N ASN A 60 -6.69 5.55 -17.33
CA ASN A 60 -6.55 5.77 -15.90
C ASN A 60 -5.11 5.64 -15.39
N LEU A 61 -4.13 5.49 -16.28
CA LEU A 61 -2.75 5.16 -15.91
C LEU A 61 -2.03 6.29 -15.17
N TYR A 62 -2.42 7.55 -15.41
CA TYR A 62 -1.93 8.68 -14.63
C TYR A 62 -2.24 8.54 -13.13
N LEU A 63 -3.35 7.90 -12.76
CA LEU A 63 -3.69 7.61 -11.37
C LEU A 63 -2.79 6.53 -10.78
N PHE A 64 -2.29 5.59 -11.59
CA PHE A 64 -1.31 4.61 -11.15
C PHE A 64 0.03 5.28 -10.79
N HIS A 65 0.48 6.25 -11.59
CA HIS A 65 1.67 7.04 -11.26
C HIS A 65 1.49 7.84 -9.97
N LEU A 66 0.33 8.50 -9.83
CA LEU A 66 -0.02 9.21 -8.59
C LEU A 66 -0.05 8.27 -7.37
N PHE A 67 -0.60 7.06 -7.54
CA PHE A 67 -0.65 6.04 -6.50
C PHE A 67 0.75 5.62 -6.04
N ASN A 68 1.66 5.31 -6.96
CA ASN A 68 3.01 4.84 -6.62
C ASN A 68 3.77 5.89 -5.81
N VAL A 69 3.74 7.14 -6.24
CA VAL A 69 4.40 8.25 -5.54
C VAL A 69 3.74 8.52 -4.19
N GLY A 70 2.40 8.54 -4.15
CA GLY A 70 1.65 8.74 -2.90
C GLY A 70 1.92 7.62 -1.88
N GLN A 71 1.86 6.37 -2.31
CA GLN A 71 2.20 5.19 -1.50
C GLN A 71 3.63 5.31 -0.95
N TYR A 72 4.59 5.68 -1.81
CA TYR A 72 5.97 5.90 -1.39
C TYR A 72 6.08 6.94 -0.28
N ILE A 73 5.44 8.10 -0.44
CA ILE A 73 5.49 9.19 0.55
C ILE A 73 4.85 8.76 1.88
N PHE A 74 3.61 8.25 1.84
CA PHE A 74 2.89 7.86 3.05
C PHE A 74 3.62 6.77 3.83
N LEU A 75 4.07 5.72 3.14
CA LEU A 75 4.71 4.58 3.80
C LEU A 75 6.13 4.90 4.25
N SER A 76 6.89 5.72 3.51
CA SER A 76 8.19 6.20 3.97
C SER A 76 8.04 7.01 5.28
N LEU A 77 7.09 7.96 5.31
CA LEU A 77 6.78 8.70 6.53
C LEU A 77 6.37 7.77 7.68
N PHE A 78 5.58 6.72 7.40
CA PHE A 78 5.18 5.73 8.38
C PHE A 78 6.39 5.01 8.98
N TYR A 79 7.28 4.46 8.14
CA TYR A 79 8.47 3.76 8.60
C TYR A 79 9.44 4.67 9.36
N SER A 80 9.59 5.93 8.96
CA SER A 80 10.43 6.90 9.68
C SER A 80 9.99 7.13 11.12
N LYS A 81 8.68 7.02 11.39
CA LYS A 81 8.10 7.17 12.73
C LYS A 81 8.18 5.89 13.54
N GLN A 82 8.18 4.74 12.89
CA GLN A 82 8.22 3.44 13.54
C GLN A 82 9.63 2.99 13.91
N THR A 83 10.65 3.37 13.13
CA THR A 83 12.02 2.96 13.39
C THR A 83 12.72 3.81 14.45
N LYS A 84 13.68 3.22 15.17
CA LYS A 84 14.63 3.98 16.00
C LYS A 84 15.97 4.24 15.29
N ASN A 85 16.23 3.54 14.18
CA ASN A 85 17.48 3.66 13.45
C ASN A 85 17.65 5.04 12.79
N LYS A 86 18.69 5.78 13.19
CA LYS A 86 19.00 7.12 12.68
C LYS A 86 19.37 7.10 11.18
N LEU A 87 20.05 6.05 10.71
CA LEU A 87 20.42 5.91 9.29
C LEU A 87 19.18 5.72 8.42
N LEU A 88 18.23 4.87 8.84
CA LEU A 88 16.98 4.66 8.12
C LEU A 88 16.14 5.94 8.09
N LYS A 89 16.04 6.66 9.21
CA LYS A 89 15.37 7.98 9.25
C LYS A 89 16.01 8.98 8.29
N LYS A 90 17.35 9.03 8.22
CA LYS A 90 18.08 9.91 7.30
C LYS A 90 17.84 9.50 5.85
N SER A 91 17.85 8.20 5.55
CA SER A 91 17.52 7.67 4.22
C SER A 91 16.11 8.07 3.79
N VAL A 92 15.11 7.87 4.65
CA VAL A 92 13.72 8.28 4.38
C VAL A 92 13.62 9.79 4.15
N PHE A 93 14.29 10.58 5.00
CA PHE A 93 14.25 12.04 4.91
C PHE A 93 14.72 12.53 3.54
N TRP A 94 15.83 11.99 3.03
CA TRP A 94 16.32 12.34 1.69
C TRP A 94 15.45 11.73 0.59
N GLY A 95 15.04 10.48 0.74
CA GLY A 95 14.24 9.77 -0.25
C GLY A 95 12.90 10.44 -0.56
N ILE A 96 12.16 10.88 0.46
CA ILE A 96 10.88 11.60 0.31
C ILE A 96 11.02 12.88 -0.52
N ARG A 97 12.22 13.48 -0.58
CA ARG A 97 12.46 14.69 -1.39
C ARG A 97 12.95 14.32 -2.78
N ILE A 98 14.00 13.50 -2.85
CA ILE A 98 14.72 13.21 -4.10
C ILE A 98 13.84 12.39 -5.05
N ILE A 99 13.17 11.35 -4.55
CA ILE A 99 12.44 10.41 -5.41
C ILE A 99 11.24 11.09 -6.07
N PRO A 100 10.29 11.71 -5.35
CA PRO A 100 9.18 12.41 -5.99
C PRO A 100 9.65 13.54 -6.92
N PHE A 101 10.69 14.29 -6.52
CA PHE A 101 11.23 15.36 -7.36
C PHE A 101 11.82 14.82 -8.68
N SER A 102 12.55 13.70 -8.63
CA SER A 102 13.10 13.06 -9.83
C SER A 102 12.01 12.55 -10.78
N ILE A 103 10.90 12.02 -10.23
CA ILE A 103 9.76 11.55 -11.01
C ILE A 103 9.02 12.72 -11.65
N ILE A 104 8.81 13.82 -10.92
CA ILE A 104 8.21 15.04 -11.47
C ILE A 104 9.06 15.57 -12.63
N ILE A 105 10.37 15.70 -12.46
CA ILE A 105 11.29 16.11 -13.52
C ILE A 105 11.15 15.18 -14.73
N PHE A 106 11.16 13.86 -14.51
CA PHE A 106 11.04 12.88 -15.59
C PHE A 106 9.78 13.10 -16.44
N TYR A 107 8.61 13.30 -15.82
CA TYR A 107 7.36 13.52 -16.54
C TYR A 107 7.22 14.90 -17.15
N VAL A 108 7.86 15.93 -16.60
CA VAL A 108 7.90 17.26 -17.23
C VAL A 108 8.67 17.21 -18.55
N PHE A 109 9.80 16.48 -18.59
CA PHE A 109 10.58 16.33 -19.82
C PHE A 109 10.04 15.26 -20.78
N ASN A 110 9.19 14.33 -20.28
CA ASN A 110 8.65 13.21 -21.07
C ASN A 110 7.14 13.03 -20.81
N PRO A 111 6.28 13.99 -21.18
CA PRO A 111 4.87 14.00 -20.81
C PRO A 111 4.08 12.79 -21.33
N ASP A 112 4.46 12.23 -22.48
CA ASP A 112 3.80 11.05 -23.06
C ASP A 112 3.86 9.82 -22.14
N TYR A 113 4.81 9.77 -21.21
CA TYR A 113 4.94 8.66 -20.27
C TYR A 113 3.92 8.70 -19.15
N ILE A 114 3.20 9.82 -18.94
CA ILE A 114 2.09 9.90 -17.96
C ILE A 114 0.96 8.91 -18.32
N PHE A 115 0.86 8.54 -19.59
CA PHE A 115 -0.14 7.63 -20.11
C PHE A 115 0.44 6.25 -20.46
N LYS A 116 1.70 5.96 -20.07
CA LYS A 116 2.39 4.70 -20.35
C LYS A 116 2.97 4.06 -19.09
N PHE A 117 3.03 2.74 -19.08
CA PHE A 117 3.50 2.00 -17.91
C PHE A 117 5.00 2.26 -17.71
N ASN A 118 5.40 2.70 -16.51
CA ASN A 118 6.78 3.08 -16.21
C ASN A 118 7.38 2.17 -15.14
N ILE A 119 8.13 1.15 -15.57
CA ILE A 119 8.79 0.19 -14.68
C ILE A 119 9.82 0.88 -13.77
N ILE A 120 10.54 1.88 -14.30
CA ILE A 120 11.59 2.57 -13.56
C ILE A 120 11.00 3.30 -12.35
N GLU A 121 9.86 3.97 -12.53
CA GLU A 121 9.14 4.63 -11.41
C GLU A 121 8.77 3.62 -10.31
N ILE A 122 8.20 2.47 -10.71
CA ILE A 122 7.82 1.42 -9.77
C ILE A 122 9.04 0.96 -8.97
N LEU A 123 10.17 0.69 -9.63
CA LEU A 123 11.39 0.22 -8.98
C LEU A 123 11.95 1.25 -8.00
N ILE A 124 12.05 2.52 -8.42
CA ILE A 124 12.58 3.60 -7.57
C ILE A 124 11.68 3.84 -6.35
N CYS A 125 10.36 3.71 -6.49
CA CYS A 125 9.43 3.81 -5.36
C CYS A 125 9.45 2.57 -4.46
N TYR A 126 9.44 1.36 -5.02
CA TYR A 126 9.18 0.13 -4.26
C TYR A 126 10.42 -0.47 -3.61
N ILE A 127 11.59 -0.37 -4.24
CA ILE A 127 12.84 -0.92 -3.66
C ILE A 127 13.12 -0.30 -2.27
N PRO A 128 13.08 1.04 -2.09
CA PRO A 128 13.28 1.62 -0.76
C PRO A 128 12.21 1.19 0.24
N LEU A 129 10.93 1.10 -0.17
CA LEU A 129 9.85 0.64 0.71
C LEU A 129 10.05 -0.82 1.15
N LEU A 130 10.54 -1.69 0.27
CA LEU A 130 10.89 -3.07 0.62
C LEU A 130 12.01 -3.12 1.66
N ILE A 131 13.05 -2.30 1.50
CA ILE A 131 14.13 -2.19 2.49
C ILE A 131 13.58 -1.70 3.84
N TYR A 132 12.73 -0.67 3.84
CA TYR A 132 12.15 -0.13 5.07
C TYR A 132 11.22 -1.13 5.76
N SER A 133 10.40 -1.83 4.97
CA SER A 133 9.49 -2.84 5.46
C SER A 133 10.23 -4.06 6.03
N PHE A 134 11.29 -4.50 5.38
CA PHE A 134 12.16 -5.57 5.86
C PHE A 134 12.81 -5.19 7.20
N TYR A 135 13.35 -3.98 7.29
CA TYR A 135 13.93 -3.48 8.54
C TYR A 135 12.90 -3.41 9.66
N PHE A 136 11.67 -2.99 9.35
CA PHE A 136 10.57 -2.98 10.31
C PHE A 136 10.25 -4.40 10.83
N LEU A 137 10.28 -5.44 9.98
CA LEU A 137 10.11 -6.83 10.43
C LEU A 137 11.20 -7.22 11.44
N ILE A 138 12.47 -6.96 11.11
CA ILE A 138 13.61 -7.28 11.98
C ILE A 138 13.47 -6.55 13.33
N GLU A 139 13.14 -5.26 13.32
CA GLU A 139 12.98 -4.50 14.57
C GLU A 139 11.81 -4.97 15.45
N ARG A 140 10.84 -5.71 14.90
CA ARG A 140 9.61 -6.10 15.58
C ARG A 140 9.52 -7.58 15.94
N ILE A 141 10.39 -8.43 15.40
CA ILE A 141 10.30 -9.90 15.57
C ILE A 141 10.34 -10.32 17.05
N ASP A 142 11.20 -9.67 17.85
CA ASP A 142 11.41 -9.98 19.27
C ASP A 142 10.64 -9.06 20.22
N LYS A 143 9.80 -8.16 19.70
CA LYS A 143 9.05 -7.21 20.53
C LYS A 143 7.69 -7.77 20.93
N VAL A 144 7.31 -7.50 22.18
CA VAL A 144 5.97 -7.80 22.72
C VAL A 144 4.88 -7.02 21.96
N ASP A 145 5.15 -5.75 21.65
CA ASP A 145 4.25 -4.92 20.83
C ASP A 145 4.42 -5.22 19.33
N LYS A 146 3.47 -5.97 18.79
CA LYS A 146 3.40 -6.41 17.40
C LYS A 146 2.47 -5.54 16.53
N LYS A 147 2.15 -4.30 16.96
CA LYS A 147 1.39 -3.36 16.12
C LYS A 147 2.02 -3.18 14.74
N PHE A 148 1.17 -3.19 13.74
CA PHE A 148 1.47 -3.11 12.30
C PHE A 148 2.23 -4.29 11.70
N ILE A 149 2.43 -5.39 12.43
CA ILE A 149 3.19 -6.54 11.90
C ILE A 149 2.44 -7.26 10.77
N TYR A 150 1.11 -7.40 10.86
CA TYR A 150 0.31 -8.10 9.84
C TYR A 150 0.22 -7.26 8.57
N PHE A 151 -0.01 -5.95 8.74
CA PHE A 151 0.10 -4.99 7.64
C PHE A 151 1.48 -5.06 6.98
N ASN A 152 2.56 -4.91 7.76
CA ASN A 152 3.89 -4.82 7.19
C ASN A 152 4.34 -6.11 6.50
N ALA A 153 4.07 -7.28 7.09
CA ALA A 153 4.42 -8.56 6.49
C ALA A 153 3.68 -8.79 5.17
N SER A 154 2.38 -8.50 5.13
CA SER A 154 1.59 -8.64 3.90
C SER A 154 1.97 -7.60 2.85
N PHE A 155 2.26 -6.36 3.26
CA PHE A 155 2.81 -5.32 2.39
C PHE A 155 4.13 -5.74 1.76
N PHE A 156 5.06 -6.29 2.55
CA PHE A 156 6.36 -6.77 2.06
C PHE A 156 6.18 -7.86 1.00
N ILE A 157 5.38 -8.89 1.29
CA ILE A 157 5.14 -10.02 0.37
C ILE A 157 4.45 -9.53 -0.90
N TYR A 158 3.37 -8.76 -0.78
CA TYR A 158 2.64 -8.21 -1.92
C TYR A 158 3.56 -7.38 -2.81
N THR A 159 4.32 -6.44 -2.21
CA THR A 159 5.19 -5.53 -2.95
C THR A 159 6.34 -6.27 -3.61
N LEU A 160 6.97 -7.24 -2.92
CA LEU A 160 8.09 -8.02 -3.43
C LEU A 160 7.64 -8.83 -4.65
N CYS A 161 6.57 -9.60 -4.52
CA CYS A 161 6.02 -10.40 -5.61
C CYS A 161 5.55 -9.52 -6.77
N SER A 162 4.84 -8.41 -6.50
CA SER A 162 4.41 -7.46 -7.54
C SER A 162 5.60 -6.90 -8.32
N THR A 163 6.66 -6.50 -7.61
CA THR A 163 7.86 -5.91 -8.23
C THR A 163 8.58 -6.93 -9.11
N LEU A 164 8.73 -8.18 -8.65
CA LEU A 164 9.32 -9.27 -9.45
C LEU A 164 8.50 -9.56 -10.71
N LEU A 165 7.17 -9.60 -10.59
CA LEU A 165 6.26 -9.82 -11.72
C LEU A 165 6.38 -8.71 -12.77
N PHE A 166 6.44 -7.45 -12.35
CA PHE A 166 6.60 -6.31 -13.27
C PHE A 166 8.01 -6.23 -13.87
N SER A 167 9.03 -6.72 -13.16
CA SER A 167 10.43 -6.72 -13.61
C SER A 167 10.73 -7.82 -14.64
N ALA A 168 9.95 -8.89 -14.66
CA ALA A 168 10.10 -10.00 -15.62
C ALA A 168 9.68 -9.63 -17.06
N GLY A 169 9.57 -8.33 -17.37
CA GLY A 169 8.97 -7.76 -18.58
C GLY A 169 9.69 -8.14 -19.88
N ASN A 170 9.28 -9.26 -20.48
CA ASN A 170 9.14 -9.44 -21.93
C ASN A 170 8.38 -10.75 -22.24
N ILE A 171 7.18 -10.91 -21.69
CA ILE A 171 6.50 -12.20 -21.69
C ILE A 171 5.24 -12.19 -22.54
N LYS A 172 5.00 -13.30 -23.25
CA LYS A 172 3.81 -13.56 -24.08
C LYS A 172 2.52 -13.11 -23.37
N SER A 173 1.53 -12.68 -24.14
CA SER A 173 0.24 -12.13 -23.67
C SER A 173 -0.51 -13.01 -22.66
N GLU A 174 -0.35 -14.33 -22.73
CA GLU A 174 -0.91 -15.28 -21.75
C GLU A 174 -0.28 -15.16 -20.37
N ILE A 175 1.05 -15.00 -20.32
CA ILE A 175 1.77 -14.86 -19.06
C ILE A 175 1.49 -13.51 -18.43
N ILE A 176 1.28 -12.46 -19.23
CA ILE A 176 0.79 -11.16 -18.74
C ILE A 176 -0.55 -11.33 -18.01
N ARG A 177 -1.53 -12.05 -18.60
CA ARG A 177 -2.83 -12.30 -17.94
C ARG A 177 -2.69 -13.08 -16.64
N LEU A 178 -1.78 -14.05 -16.59
CA LEU A 178 -1.48 -14.81 -15.37
C LEU A 178 -0.85 -13.92 -14.29
N ILE A 179 0.10 -13.07 -14.67
CA ILE A 179 0.74 -12.08 -13.80
C ILE A 179 -0.31 -11.16 -13.16
N TRP A 180 -1.18 -10.56 -13.97
CA TRP A 180 -2.25 -9.69 -13.49
C TRP A 180 -3.21 -10.42 -12.56
N SER A 181 -3.60 -11.65 -12.93
CA SER A 181 -4.49 -12.47 -12.11
C SER A 181 -3.86 -12.77 -10.75
N PHE A 182 -2.59 -13.20 -10.72
CA PHE A 182 -1.87 -13.47 -9.48
C PHE A 182 -1.71 -12.23 -8.60
N ASN A 183 -1.44 -11.07 -9.21
CA ASN A 183 -1.34 -9.79 -8.51
C ASN A 183 -2.65 -9.43 -7.78
N ILE A 184 -3.80 -9.67 -8.42
CA ILE A 184 -5.13 -9.45 -7.83
C ILE A 184 -5.33 -10.30 -6.55
N TYR A 185 -4.91 -11.57 -6.56
CA TYR A 185 -4.99 -12.42 -5.36
C TYR A 185 -4.06 -11.93 -4.25
N LEU A 186 -2.82 -11.56 -4.58
CA LEU A 186 -1.88 -11.02 -3.60
C LEU A 186 -2.42 -9.73 -2.96
N TYR A 187 -3.05 -8.87 -3.76
CA TYR A 187 -3.68 -7.65 -3.27
C TYR A 187 -4.84 -7.94 -2.31
N LEU A 188 -5.68 -8.94 -2.62
CA LEU A 188 -6.76 -9.35 -1.71
C LEU A 188 -6.21 -9.86 -0.38
N ILE A 189 -5.18 -10.72 -0.42
CA ILE A 189 -4.51 -11.22 0.80
C ILE A 189 -3.95 -10.04 1.60
N TYR A 190 -3.32 -9.08 0.95
CA TYR A 190 -2.84 -7.85 1.58
C TYR A 190 -3.96 -7.09 2.32
N GLN A 191 -5.11 -6.88 1.68
CA GLN A 191 -6.24 -6.21 2.31
C GLN A 191 -6.81 -6.99 3.51
N ILE A 192 -6.85 -8.32 3.44
CA ILE A 192 -7.28 -9.17 4.56
C ILE A 192 -6.34 -9.01 5.76
N PHE A 193 -5.03 -8.96 5.53
CA PHE A 193 -4.06 -8.78 6.61
C PHE A 193 -4.12 -7.39 7.26
N ILE A 194 -4.47 -6.35 6.50
CA ILE A 194 -4.79 -5.03 7.07
C ILE A 194 -6.02 -5.10 7.99
N PHE A 195 -7.04 -5.86 7.60
CA PHE A 195 -8.20 -6.07 8.46
C PHE A 195 -7.82 -6.83 9.74
N ILE A 196 -7.03 -7.89 9.63
CA ILE A 196 -6.52 -8.66 10.78
C ILE A 196 -5.70 -7.75 11.71
N GLU A 197 -4.87 -6.87 11.16
CA GLU A 197 -4.11 -5.87 11.90
C GLU A 197 -5.03 -4.98 12.74
N TRP A 198 -6.07 -4.42 12.12
CA TRP A 198 -7.07 -3.63 12.84
C TRP A 198 -7.75 -4.44 13.95
N TYR A 199 -8.22 -5.65 13.60
CA TYR A 199 -8.98 -6.50 14.50
C TYR A 199 -8.18 -6.88 15.76
N LYS A 200 -6.91 -7.24 15.60
CA LYS A 200 -6.07 -7.71 16.71
C LYS A 200 -5.48 -6.56 17.54
N ASN A 201 -5.14 -5.43 16.91
CA ASN A 201 -4.33 -4.40 17.57
C ASN A 201 -5.08 -3.07 17.84
N PHE A 202 -6.22 -2.84 17.20
CA PHE A 202 -6.92 -1.55 17.23
C PHE A 202 -8.41 -1.63 17.55
N ARG A 203 -9.03 -2.82 17.47
CA ARG A 203 -10.40 -3.04 17.96
C ARG A 203 -10.42 -2.88 19.48
N LYS A 204 -11.38 -2.11 19.99
CA LYS A 204 -11.61 -2.05 21.44
C LYS A 204 -12.08 -3.42 21.93
N PRO A 205 -11.61 -3.91 23.09
CA PRO A 205 -12.23 -5.06 23.72
C PRO A 205 -13.72 -4.76 23.94
N ILE A 206 -14.59 -5.71 23.64
CA ILE A 206 -15.99 -5.65 24.07
C ILE A 206 -15.93 -5.69 25.59
N SER A 207 -16.27 -4.59 26.26
CA SER A 207 -16.52 -4.63 27.69
C SER A 207 -17.75 -5.51 27.87
N ILE A 208 -17.55 -6.77 28.22
CA ILE A 208 -18.62 -7.55 28.83
C ILE A 208 -18.90 -6.81 30.13
N ALA A 209 -19.97 -6.04 30.15
CA ALA A 209 -20.48 -5.48 31.39
C ALA A 209 -20.90 -6.69 32.23
N THR A 210 -20.01 -7.14 33.12
CA THR A 210 -20.40 -7.93 34.28
C THR A 210 -21.31 -7.03 35.10
N LYS A 211 -22.60 -7.09 34.80
CA LYS A 211 -23.64 -6.75 35.77
C LYS A 211 -23.61 -7.88 36.80
N GLU A 212 -22.74 -7.74 37.78
CA GLU A 212 -22.99 -8.35 39.08
C GLU A 212 -23.96 -7.42 39.80
N SER A 213 -25.20 -7.90 39.93
CA SER A 213 -26.24 -7.38 40.83
C SER A 213 -26.76 -8.53 41.64
#